data_AF-X6MKZ1-F1
#
_entry.id   AF-X6MKZ1-F1
#
_cell.length_a   1.000
_cell.length_b   1.000
_cell.length_c   1.000
_cell.angle_alpha   90.00
_cell.angle_beta   90.00
_cell.angle_gamma   90.00
#
_symmetry.space_group_name_H-M   'P 1'
#
loop_
_entity.id
_entity.type
_entity.pdbx_description
1 polymer ?
#
loop_
_entity_poly.entity_id
_entity_poly.type
_entity_poly.pdbx_seq_one_letter_code
_entity_poly.pdbx_strand_id
1 'polypeptide(L)'
;MLGKGSKQVQSLVHVGDSFDEVFVKGIETEDIRTEEITNMKVFARDLEDKYLWNVGEARKVWTFGCPPDGIANVLVDLTKGVQYVHEIRDSVTAGFMHATRSGVLCDNPLRGVRFNLESVTLHSDAIHRGAGQIIPCAKRVCYACQLASGPRLMEPVYLVEIVAPPDVQGGVINTLHSRRAEIEQIQERPGTKLLVVQAQLPVMESFGFTTLLSQSTGGKAVFQMKFSQWKLMPGNPMEEGTYAYRVLLQTRKWKGLKEELPVFSDYCDKL
;
A
#
# COMPACT_ATOMS: atom_id res chain seq x y z
N MET A 1 14.94 4.05 -20.42
CA MET A 1 15.29 2.64 -20.12
C MET A 1 15.48 2.54 -18.62
N LEU A 2 14.68 1.73 -17.91
CA LEU A 2 14.87 1.51 -16.47
C LEU A 2 15.45 0.10 -16.28
N GLY A 3 16.59 -0.01 -15.60
CA GLY A 3 17.26 -1.27 -15.25
C GLY A 3 18.03 -1.92 -16.40
N LYS A 4 19.35 -2.11 -16.25
CA LYS A 4 20.17 -2.99 -17.07
C LYS A 4 20.79 -4.02 -16.14
N GLY A 5 20.58 -5.30 -16.43
CA GLY A 5 21.37 -6.37 -15.85
C GLY A 5 22.86 -6.14 -16.13
N SER A 6 23.73 -6.51 -15.20
CA SER A 6 25.17 -6.40 -15.41
C SER A 6 25.60 -7.24 -16.61
N LYS A 7 26.00 -6.53 -17.69
CA LYS A 7 26.69 -6.95 -18.93
C LYS A 7 25.92 -7.21 -20.23
N GLN A 8 24.62 -6.95 -20.37
CA GLN A 8 23.99 -6.67 -21.68
C GLN A 8 22.51 -6.28 -21.47
N VAL A 9 22.02 -5.34 -22.28
CA VAL A 9 20.86 -4.48 -22.02
C VAL A 9 19.56 -5.27 -21.74
N GLN A 10 18.95 -5.01 -20.57
CA GLN A 10 17.64 -5.55 -20.19
C GLN A 10 16.72 -4.48 -19.60
N SER A 11 16.28 -3.51 -20.40
CA SER A 11 15.44 -2.41 -19.91
C SER A 11 13.98 -2.80 -19.74
N LEU A 12 13.42 -2.49 -18.57
CA LEU A 12 12.00 -2.59 -18.23
C LEU A 12 11.41 -1.16 -18.18
N VAL A 13 10.18 -0.95 -18.62
CA VAL A 13 9.49 0.35 -18.52
C VAL A 13 8.11 0.12 -17.92
N HIS A 14 7.71 0.99 -16.98
CA HIS A 14 6.53 0.81 -16.15
C HIS A 14 5.90 2.14 -15.69
N VAL A 15 4.57 2.22 -15.73
CA VAL A 15 3.72 3.29 -15.18
C VAL A 15 2.82 2.71 -14.09
N GLY A 16 2.90 3.26 -12.88
CA GLY A 16 2.19 2.77 -11.70
C GLY A 16 0.94 3.59 -11.42
N ASP A 17 -0.23 2.97 -11.59
CA ASP A 17 -1.51 3.54 -11.19
C ASP A 17 -1.88 3.06 -9.78
N SER A 18 -2.47 3.93 -8.97
CA SER A 18 -3.06 3.55 -7.68
C SER A 18 -4.42 2.92 -7.89
N PHE A 19 -4.70 1.81 -7.20
CA PHE A 19 -6.04 1.22 -7.19
C PHE A 19 -7.01 2.01 -6.32
N ASP A 20 -8.29 1.88 -6.64
CA ASP A 20 -9.36 2.33 -5.76
C ASP A 20 -9.43 1.45 -4.50
N GLU A 21 -9.92 2.03 -3.40
CA GLU A 21 -9.97 1.35 -2.11
C GLU A 21 -10.90 0.14 -2.10
N VAL A 22 -11.90 0.08 -2.99
CA VAL A 22 -12.83 -1.05 -3.09
C VAL A 22 -12.11 -2.27 -3.62
N PHE A 23 -11.34 -2.11 -4.70
CA PHE A 23 -10.51 -3.19 -5.26
C PHE A 23 -9.45 -3.69 -4.27
N VAL A 24 -8.76 -2.78 -3.59
CA VAL A 24 -7.72 -3.15 -2.60
C VAL A 24 -8.33 -3.96 -1.46
N LYS A 25 -9.46 -3.51 -0.90
CA LYS A 25 -10.19 -4.26 0.13
C LYS A 25 -10.69 -5.61 -0.39
N GLY A 26 -11.17 -5.68 -1.62
CA GLY A 26 -11.60 -6.92 -2.26
C GLY A 26 -10.52 -8.01 -2.22
N ILE A 27 -9.25 -7.64 -2.44
CA ILE A 27 -8.11 -8.55 -2.30
C ILE A 27 -7.86 -8.92 -0.83
N GLU A 28 -7.80 -7.92 0.06
CA GLU A 28 -7.48 -8.12 1.48
C GLU A 28 -8.54 -8.95 2.23
N THR A 29 -9.81 -8.89 1.80
CA THR A 29 -10.92 -9.64 2.38
C THR A 29 -11.22 -10.94 1.64
N GLU A 30 -10.36 -11.35 0.69
CA GLU A 30 -10.49 -12.56 -0.12
C GLU A 30 -11.76 -12.64 -1.00
N ASP A 31 -12.45 -11.51 -1.26
CA ASP A 31 -13.50 -11.48 -2.30
C ASP A 31 -12.88 -11.64 -3.69
N ILE A 32 -11.71 -11.05 -3.90
CA ILE A 32 -10.83 -11.37 -5.03
C ILE A 32 -9.89 -12.50 -4.59
N ARG A 33 -10.24 -13.73 -4.97
CA ARG A 33 -9.43 -14.92 -4.69
C ARG A 33 -8.22 -14.97 -5.62
N THR A 34 -7.09 -14.41 -5.15
CA THR A 34 -5.85 -14.27 -5.92
C THR A 34 -5.30 -15.60 -6.46
N GLU A 35 -5.59 -16.72 -5.79
CA GLU A 35 -5.21 -18.08 -6.20
C GLU A 35 -5.94 -18.55 -7.48
N GLU A 36 -7.15 -18.02 -7.74
CA GLU A 36 -7.97 -18.37 -8.90
C GLU A 36 -7.48 -17.71 -10.20
N ILE A 37 -6.41 -16.91 -10.15
CA ILE A 37 -5.76 -16.30 -11.33
C ILE A 37 -5.37 -17.34 -12.39
N THR A 38 -5.15 -18.60 -11.98
CA THR A 38 -4.91 -19.73 -12.87
C THR A 38 -6.04 -19.94 -13.89
N ASN A 39 -7.28 -19.61 -13.53
CA ASN A 39 -8.43 -19.59 -14.43
C ASN A 39 -8.69 -18.18 -14.98
N MET A 40 -7.76 -17.70 -15.82
CA MET A 40 -7.73 -16.33 -16.34
C MET A 40 -9.06 -15.84 -16.95
N LYS A 41 -9.85 -16.72 -17.57
CA LYS A 41 -11.12 -16.33 -18.22
C LYS A 41 -12.21 -16.02 -17.20
N VAL A 42 -12.36 -16.87 -16.19
CA VAL A 42 -13.35 -16.69 -15.12
C VAL A 42 -12.91 -15.51 -14.25
N PHE A 43 -11.64 -15.51 -13.86
CA PHE A 43 -11.04 -14.44 -13.06
C PHE A 43 -11.23 -13.06 -13.72
N ALA A 44 -10.94 -12.94 -15.01
CA ALA A 44 -11.09 -11.67 -15.72
C ALA A 44 -12.54 -11.18 -15.85
N ARG A 45 -13.52 -12.10 -15.90
CA ARG A 45 -14.94 -11.73 -15.90
C ARG A 45 -15.39 -11.25 -14.53
N ASP A 46 -14.97 -11.93 -13.45
CA ASP A 46 -15.29 -11.50 -12.09
C ASP A 46 -14.74 -10.10 -11.79
N LEU A 47 -13.52 -9.81 -12.24
CA LEU A 47 -12.93 -8.48 -12.12
C LEU A 47 -13.65 -7.41 -12.97
N GLU A 48 -14.14 -7.75 -14.17
CA GLU A 48 -14.96 -6.84 -14.97
C GLU A 48 -16.29 -6.54 -14.29
N ASP A 49 -17.01 -7.58 -13.87
CA ASP A 49 -18.36 -7.48 -13.32
C ASP A 49 -18.39 -6.75 -11.97
N LYS A 50 -17.44 -7.02 -11.08
CA LYS A 50 -17.41 -6.46 -9.72
C LYS A 50 -16.57 -5.18 -9.59
N TYR A 51 -15.49 -5.08 -10.35
CA TYR A 51 -14.45 -4.06 -10.17
C TYR A 51 -14.19 -3.21 -11.41
N LEU A 52 -15.02 -3.35 -12.46
CA LEU A 52 -14.94 -2.56 -13.70
C LEU A 52 -13.58 -2.63 -14.41
N TRP A 53 -12.85 -3.73 -14.23
CA TRP A 53 -11.58 -3.96 -14.90
C TRP A 53 -11.76 -4.25 -16.40
N ASN A 54 -10.77 -3.85 -17.20
CA ASN A 54 -10.71 -4.29 -18.58
C ASN A 54 -10.36 -5.79 -18.65
N VAL A 55 -11.23 -6.60 -19.25
CA VAL A 55 -11.04 -8.06 -19.41
C VAL A 55 -9.72 -8.41 -20.09
N GLY A 56 -9.31 -7.61 -21.08
CA GLY A 56 -8.07 -7.83 -21.83
C GLY A 56 -6.84 -7.66 -20.95
N GLU A 57 -6.87 -6.73 -20.00
CA GLU A 57 -5.79 -6.51 -19.03
C GLU A 57 -5.86 -7.48 -17.86
N ALA A 58 -7.06 -7.78 -17.36
CA ALA A 58 -7.29 -8.74 -16.28
C ALA A 58 -6.75 -10.14 -16.62
N ARG A 59 -6.84 -10.57 -17.89
CA ARG A 59 -6.24 -11.84 -18.36
C ARG A 59 -4.72 -11.84 -18.38
N LYS A 60 -4.09 -10.66 -18.34
CA LYS A 60 -2.63 -10.49 -18.38
C LYS A 60 -2.04 -10.20 -17.01
N VAL A 61 -2.83 -10.29 -15.95
CA VAL A 61 -2.29 -10.28 -14.60
C VAL A 61 -1.37 -11.49 -14.44
N TRP A 62 -0.12 -11.22 -14.07
CA TRP A 62 0.87 -12.26 -13.84
C TRP A 62 0.79 -12.79 -12.42
N THR A 63 0.65 -11.89 -11.45
CA THR A 63 0.65 -12.21 -10.02
C THR A 63 0.15 -11.03 -9.18
N PHE A 64 -0.15 -11.33 -7.93
CA PHE A 64 -0.41 -10.37 -6.86
C PHE A 64 0.87 -10.15 -6.02
N GLY A 65 0.88 -9.14 -5.15
CA GLY A 65 2.07 -8.84 -4.36
C GLY A 65 2.32 -9.83 -3.22
N CYS A 66 3.35 -9.59 -2.42
CA CYS A 66 3.81 -10.53 -1.40
C CYS A 66 2.82 -10.63 -0.22
N PRO A 67 2.22 -11.80 0.05
CA PRO A 67 1.31 -11.98 1.19
C PRO A 67 2.06 -12.02 2.54
N PRO A 68 1.39 -11.72 3.66
CA PRO A 68 0.01 -11.22 3.74
C PRO A 68 -0.09 -9.71 3.45
N ASP A 69 0.85 -8.90 3.94
CA ASP A 69 0.66 -7.43 3.99
C ASP A 69 0.79 -6.71 2.64
N GLY A 70 1.54 -7.29 1.69
CA GLY A 70 1.77 -6.72 0.37
C GLY A 70 0.91 -7.34 -0.73
N ILE A 71 -0.10 -8.15 -0.39
CA ILE A 71 -0.88 -8.93 -1.37
C ILE A 71 -1.66 -8.03 -2.34
N ALA A 72 -2.15 -6.89 -1.88
CA ALA A 72 -3.00 -5.99 -2.65
C ALA A 72 -2.21 -5.08 -3.60
N ASN A 73 -1.26 -5.66 -4.32
CA ASN A 73 -0.53 -5.05 -5.45
C ASN A 73 -0.62 -6.00 -6.63
N VAL A 74 -0.57 -5.49 -7.86
CA VAL A 74 -0.83 -6.32 -9.05
C VAL A 74 0.27 -6.12 -10.07
N LEU A 75 0.81 -7.20 -10.65
CA LEU A 75 1.71 -7.14 -11.80
C LEU A 75 0.96 -7.56 -13.07
N VAL A 76 0.93 -6.72 -14.09
CA VAL A 76 0.22 -6.89 -15.36
C VAL A 76 1.21 -6.83 -16.51
N ASP A 77 1.14 -7.79 -17.43
CA ASP A 77 1.95 -7.79 -18.65
C ASP A 77 1.26 -7.06 -19.80
N LEU A 78 1.83 -5.94 -20.23
CA LEU A 78 1.37 -5.16 -21.37
C LEU A 78 2.37 -5.19 -22.53
N THR A 79 3.36 -6.09 -22.50
CA THR A 79 4.36 -6.20 -23.55
C THR A 79 3.74 -6.60 -24.90
N LYS A 80 4.35 -6.14 -25.99
CA LYS A 80 3.92 -6.44 -27.36
C LYS A 80 5.11 -6.85 -28.21
N GLY A 81 5.04 -8.03 -28.83
CA GLY A 81 6.05 -8.50 -29.78
C GLY A 81 7.41 -8.87 -29.18
N VAL A 82 7.50 -9.06 -27.86
CA VAL A 82 8.75 -9.44 -27.19
C VAL A 82 8.85 -10.97 -27.11
N GLN A 83 9.95 -11.52 -27.62
CA GLN A 83 10.23 -12.95 -27.54
C GLN A 83 10.71 -13.32 -26.14
N TYR A 84 10.44 -14.56 -25.72
CA TYR A 84 10.95 -15.15 -24.46
C TYR A 84 10.51 -14.50 -23.14
N VAL A 85 9.50 -13.61 -23.15
CA VAL A 85 8.97 -12.97 -21.92
C VAL A 85 8.49 -14.00 -20.91
N HIS A 86 7.88 -15.09 -21.37
CA HIS A 86 7.41 -16.17 -20.50
C HIS A 86 8.55 -16.87 -19.74
N GLU A 87 9.78 -16.89 -20.27
CA GLU A 87 10.93 -17.52 -19.61
C GLU A 87 11.43 -16.71 -18.41
N ILE A 88 11.17 -15.40 -18.39
CA ILE A 88 11.58 -14.51 -17.29
C ILE A 88 10.47 -14.25 -16.27
N ARG A 89 9.25 -14.74 -16.52
CA ARG A 89 8.05 -14.45 -15.72
C ARG A 89 8.27 -14.71 -14.23
N ASP A 90 8.84 -15.87 -13.89
CA ASP A 90 9.04 -16.26 -12.49
C ASP A 90 10.08 -15.36 -11.80
N SER A 91 11.11 -14.95 -12.55
CA SER A 91 12.15 -14.06 -12.03
C SER A 91 11.64 -12.63 -11.84
N VAL A 92 10.82 -12.12 -12.76
CA VAL A 92 10.18 -10.81 -12.60
C VAL A 92 9.20 -10.84 -11.42
N THR A 93 8.38 -11.91 -11.33
CA THR A 93 7.47 -12.15 -10.21
C THR A 93 8.23 -12.15 -8.88
N ALA A 94 9.36 -12.85 -8.78
CA ALA A 94 10.17 -12.84 -7.56
C ALA A 94 10.71 -11.43 -7.23
N GLY A 95 11.20 -10.68 -8.21
CA GLY A 95 11.63 -9.28 -8.01
C GLY A 95 10.50 -8.37 -7.53
N PHE A 96 9.30 -8.55 -8.09
CA PHE A 96 8.09 -7.84 -7.70
C PHE A 96 7.63 -8.20 -6.28
N MET A 97 7.69 -9.48 -5.89
CA MET A 97 7.41 -9.92 -4.51
C MET A 97 8.35 -9.26 -3.50
N HIS A 98 9.65 -9.15 -3.82
CA HIS A 98 10.58 -8.41 -2.97
C HIS A 98 10.23 -6.91 -2.87
N ALA A 99 9.87 -6.29 -3.99
CA ALA A 99 9.55 -4.87 -4.02
C ALA A 99 8.25 -4.54 -3.28
N THR A 100 7.26 -5.43 -3.31
CA THR A 100 5.97 -5.27 -2.60
C THR A 100 6.07 -5.59 -1.12
N ARG A 101 6.98 -6.50 -0.71
CA ARG A 101 7.27 -6.76 0.70
C ARG A 101 8.00 -5.60 1.38
N SER A 102 8.91 -4.94 0.66
CA SER A 102 9.77 -3.89 1.20
C SER A 102 9.87 -2.74 0.20
N GLY A 103 8.99 -1.76 0.36
CA GLY A 103 8.93 -0.56 -0.47
C GLY A 103 10.13 0.37 -0.27
N VAL A 104 10.42 1.16 -1.31
CA VAL A 104 11.66 1.94 -1.44
C VAL A 104 11.86 2.99 -0.32
N LEU A 105 10.76 3.53 0.21
CA LEU A 105 10.83 4.63 1.19
C LEU A 105 11.31 4.18 2.57
N CYS A 106 10.87 3.03 3.08
CA CYS A 106 11.18 2.63 4.46
C CYS A 106 11.09 1.12 4.73
N ASP A 107 11.21 0.27 3.70
CA ASP A 107 11.07 -1.18 3.82
C ASP A 107 9.76 -1.62 4.50
N ASN A 108 8.68 -0.86 4.29
CA ASN A 108 7.32 -1.25 4.63
C ASN A 108 6.63 -1.89 3.42
N PRO A 109 5.65 -2.78 3.63
CA PRO A 109 4.86 -3.34 2.54
C PRO A 109 4.19 -2.25 1.69
N LEU A 110 4.13 -2.46 0.38
CA LEU A 110 3.32 -1.65 -0.52
C LEU A 110 1.86 -2.05 -0.42
N ARG A 111 0.95 -1.12 -0.68
CA ARG A 111 -0.49 -1.38 -0.74
C ARG A 111 -1.11 -0.60 -1.89
N GLY A 112 -1.93 -1.27 -2.68
CA GLY A 112 -2.77 -0.63 -3.69
C GLY A 112 -2.03 -0.14 -4.94
N VAL A 113 -0.92 -0.77 -5.32
CA VAL A 113 -0.13 -0.35 -6.49
C VAL A 113 -0.25 -1.33 -7.65
N ARG A 114 -0.53 -0.81 -8.85
CA ARG A 114 -0.49 -1.57 -10.11
C ARG A 114 0.87 -1.44 -10.78
N PHE A 115 1.47 -2.58 -11.13
CA PHE A 115 2.69 -2.68 -11.90
C PHE A 115 2.42 -3.16 -13.35
N ASN A 116 2.46 -2.28 -14.35
CA ASN A 116 2.43 -2.59 -15.78
C ASN A 116 3.81 -2.87 -16.38
N LEU A 117 4.05 -4.05 -16.93
CA LEU A 117 5.23 -4.39 -17.70
C LEU A 117 5.04 -4.01 -19.16
N GLU A 118 5.59 -2.89 -19.62
CA GLU A 118 5.30 -2.36 -20.96
C GLU A 118 6.26 -2.85 -22.05
N SER A 119 7.55 -2.95 -21.71
CA SER A 119 8.59 -3.34 -22.65
C SER A 119 9.71 -4.06 -21.91
N VAL A 120 10.31 -5.04 -22.56
CA VAL A 120 11.49 -5.74 -22.10
C VAL A 120 12.44 -5.94 -23.28
N THR A 121 13.72 -5.64 -23.07
CA THR A 121 14.78 -6.09 -23.98
C THR A 121 15.45 -7.31 -23.36
N LEU A 122 15.61 -8.38 -24.12
CA LEU A 122 16.16 -9.64 -23.64
C LEU A 122 17.35 -10.06 -24.48
N HIS A 123 18.36 -10.63 -23.83
CA HIS A 123 19.49 -11.24 -24.53
C HIS A 123 19.01 -12.49 -25.28
N SER A 124 19.56 -12.79 -26.46
CA SER A 124 19.18 -13.97 -27.25
C SER A 124 19.36 -15.27 -26.45
N ASP A 125 20.52 -15.40 -25.81
CA ASP A 125 20.92 -16.63 -25.14
C ASP A 125 20.31 -16.72 -23.74
N ALA A 126 19.64 -17.83 -23.46
CA ALA A 126 18.97 -18.08 -22.18
C ALA A 126 19.93 -18.05 -20.96
N ILE A 127 21.21 -18.37 -21.15
CA ILE A 127 22.23 -18.29 -20.09
C ILE A 127 22.40 -16.87 -19.53
N HIS A 128 22.04 -15.86 -20.31
CA HIS A 128 22.08 -14.44 -19.94
C HIS A 128 20.71 -13.90 -19.50
N ARG A 129 19.78 -14.81 -19.16
CA ARG A 129 18.42 -14.49 -18.69
C ARG A 129 18.08 -15.22 -17.39
N GLY A 130 19.11 -15.65 -16.67
CA GLY A 130 18.95 -16.34 -15.39
C GLY A 130 18.41 -15.43 -14.28
N ALA A 131 17.84 -16.06 -13.25
CA ALA A 131 17.23 -15.39 -12.10
C ALA A 131 18.15 -14.35 -11.43
N GLY A 132 19.46 -14.63 -11.33
CA GLY A 132 20.44 -13.72 -10.76
C GLY A 132 20.62 -12.40 -11.52
N GLN A 133 20.23 -12.33 -12.79
CA GLN A 133 20.25 -11.11 -13.59
C GLN A 133 18.89 -10.41 -13.60
N ILE A 134 17.81 -11.18 -13.73
CA ILE A 134 16.45 -10.65 -13.87
C ILE A 134 15.88 -10.15 -12.54
N ILE A 135 16.02 -10.91 -11.44
CA ILE A 135 15.41 -10.55 -10.14
C ILE A 135 15.89 -9.17 -9.65
N PRO A 136 17.22 -8.88 -9.60
CA PRO A 136 17.69 -7.58 -9.14
C PRO A 136 17.27 -6.44 -10.10
N CYS A 137 17.22 -6.72 -11.41
CA CYS A 137 16.76 -5.75 -12.39
C CYS A 137 15.29 -5.39 -12.17
N ALA A 138 14.40 -6.40 -12.09
CA ALA A 138 12.97 -6.22 -11.85
C ALA A 138 12.72 -5.46 -10.54
N LYS A 139 13.39 -5.83 -9.45
CA LYS A 139 13.28 -5.14 -8.15
C LYS A 139 13.67 -3.67 -8.25
N ARG A 140 14.81 -3.37 -8.89
CA ARG A 140 15.29 -1.99 -9.08
C ARG A 140 14.29 -1.16 -9.88
N VAL A 141 13.72 -1.73 -10.93
CA VAL A 141 12.74 -1.01 -11.75
C VAL A 141 11.48 -0.73 -10.94
N CYS A 142 10.99 -1.70 -10.17
CA CYS A 142 9.86 -1.44 -9.25
C CYS A 142 10.14 -0.28 -8.29
N TYR A 143 11.36 -0.16 -7.75
CA TYR A 143 11.75 0.97 -6.90
C TYR A 143 11.84 2.31 -7.65
N ALA A 144 12.42 2.32 -8.84
CA ALA A 144 12.44 3.53 -9.68
C ALA A 144 11.01 4.03 -9.94
N CYS A 145 10.11 3.10 -10.22
CA CYS A 145 8.71 3.39 -10.49
C CYS A 145 7.94 3.90 -9.27
N GLN A 146 8.20 3.32 -8.09
CA GLN A 146 7.64 3.83 -6.84
C GLN A 146 8.05 5.29 -6.59
N LEU A 147 9.30 5.66 -6.90
CA LEU A 147 9.75 7.04 -6.73
C LEU A 147 9.16 7.98 -7.78
N ALA A 148 9.06 7.52 -9.02
CA ALA A 148 8.50 8.30 -10.12
C ALA A 148 6.99 8.58 -9.94
N SER A 149 6.26 7.71 -9.25
CA SER A 149 4.82 7.86 -9.03
C SER A 149 4.44 8.81 -7.89
N GLY A 150 5.41 9.35 -7.14
CA GLY A 150 5.13 10.21 -5.99
C GLY A 150 4.56 9.42 -4.81
N PRO A 151 5.37 8.55 -4.18
CA PRO A 151 4.90 7.59 -3.19
C PRO A 151 4.38 8.30 -1.93
N ARG A 152 3.33 7.75 -1.34
CA ARG A 152 2.69 8.27 -0.12
C ARG A 152 2.75 7.22 0.99
N LEU A 153 2.77 7.69 2.24
CA LEU A 153 2.63 6.81 3.40
C LEU A 153 1.16 6.65 3.76
N MET A 154 0.81 5.46 4.25
CA MET A 154 -0.50 5.18 4.84
C MET A 154 -0.34 4.94 6.34
N GLU A 155 -1.28 5.45 7.12
CA GLU A 155 -1.42 5.14 8.55
C GLU A 155 -2.64 4.23 8.78
N PRO A 156 -2.56 3.26 9.69
CA PRO A 156 -3.72 2.48 10.07
C PRO A 156 -4.63 3.33 10.96
N VAL A 157 -5.93 3.17 10.82
CA VAL A 157 -6.95 3.96 11.52
C VAL A 157 -7.94 3.01 12.20
N TYR A 158 -8.23 3.30 13.46
CA TYR A 158 -9.28 2.63 14.23
C TYR A 158 -10.63 3.30 14.01
N LEU A 159 -11.69 2.50 13.88
CA LEU A 159 -13.03 2.96 14.21
C LEU A 159 -13.19 2.84 15.73
N VAL A 160 -13.34 3.99 16.37
CA VAL A 160 -13.58 4.12 17.80
C VAL A 160 -15.05 4.38 18.02
N GLU A 161 -15.67 3.60 18.90
CA GLU A 161 -17.02 3.85 19.38
C GLU A 161 -16.95 4.14 20.88
N ILE A 162 -17.42 5.32 21.27
CA ILE A 162 -17.40 5.82 22.65
C ILE A 162 -18.84 5.95 23.12
N VAL A 163 -19.14 5.34 24.26
CA VAL A 163 -20.42 5.45 24.95
C VAL A 163 -20.21 6.27 26.22
N ALA A 164 -20.93 7.38 26.34
CA ALA A 164 -20.81 8.27 27.49
C ALA A 164 -22.14 9.00 27.77
N PRO A 165 -22.41 9.45 29.01
CA PRO A 165 -23.57 10.30 29.26
C PRO A 165 -23.38 11.72 28.67
N PRO A 166 -24.47 12.44 28.34
CA PRO A 166 -24.42 13.75 27.68
C PRO A 166 -23.64 14.85 28.42
N ASP A 167 -23.56 14.77 29.75
CA ASP A 167 -22.87 15.77 30.59
C ASP A 167 -21.35 15.83 30.32
N VAL A 168 -20.76 14.75 29.79
CA VAL A 168 -19.32 14.66 29.48
C VAL A 168 -19.02 14.69 27.99
N GLN A 169 -20.01 14.96 27.13
CA GLN A 169 -19.84 14.99 25.68
C GLN A 169 -18.70 15.92 25.23
N GLY A 170 -18.60 17.11 25.83
CA GLY A 170 -17.52 18.06 25.53
C GLY A 170 -16.13 17.49 25.79
N GLY A 171 -15.97 16.71 26.87
CA GLY A 171 -14.71 16.02 27.20
C GLY A 171 -14.33 14.96 26.17
N VAL A 172 -15.32 14.22 25.65
CA VAL A 172 -15.12 13.23 24.58
C VAL A 172 -14.66 13.90 23.29
N ILE A 173 -15.38 14.94 22.84
CA ILE A 173 -15.07 15.67 21.59
C ILE A 173 -13.68 16.31 21.64
N ASN A 174 -13.35 16.98 22.76
CA ASN A 174 -12.03 17.59 22.94
C ASN A 174 -10.90 16.55 22.91
N THR A 175 -11.13 15.39 23.53
CA THR A 175 -10.16 14.28 23.53
C THR A 175 -9.91 13.76 22.11
N LEU A 176 -10.97 13.55 21.33
CA LEU A 176 -10.87 13.11 19.93
C LEU A 176 -10.12 14.13 19.06
N HIS A 177 -10.48 15.42 19.13
CA HIS A 177 -9.82 16.47 18.36
C HIS A 177 -8.33 16.63 18.71
N SER A 178 -7.97 16.47 19.98
CA SER A 178 -6.56 16.51 20.41
C SER A 178 -5.70 15.39 19.81
N ARG A 179 -6.32 14.36 19.23
CA ARG A 179 -5.67 13.15 18.69
C ARG A 179 -5.90 12.96 17.19
N ARG A 180 -6.15 14.05 16.46
CA ARG A 180 -6.45 14.03 15.00
C ARG A 180 -7.60 13.10 14.61
N ALA A 181 -8.49 12.77 15.54
CA ALA A 181 -9.61 11.91 15.21
C ALA A 181 -10.69 12.70 14.46
N GLU A 182 -11.29 12.04 13.47
CA GLU A 182 -12.41 12.59 12.69
C GLU A 182 -13.70 11.95 13.18
N ILE A 183 -14.61 12.77 13.73
CA ILE A 183 -15.91 12.30 14.21
C ILE A 183 -16.81 12.06 13.00
N GLU A 184 -17.33 10.84 12.87
CA GLU A 184 -18.27 10.47 11.81
C GLU A 184 -19.70 10.79 12.23
N GLN A 185 -20.06 10.41 13.46
CA GLN A 185 -21.41 10.60 13.97
C GLN A 185 -21.48 10.64 15.49
N ILE A 186 -22.49 11.36 15.97
CA ILE A 186 -22.89 11.41 17.37
C ILE A 186 -24.38 11.12 17.40
N GLN A 187 -24.77 10.08 18.14
CA GLN A 187 -26.17 9.65 18.25
C GLN A 187 -26.55 9.39 19.71
N GLU A 188 -27.81 9.62 20.05
CA GLU A 188 -28.38 9.12 21.30
C GLU A 188 -28.68 7.64 21.17
N ARG A 189 -28.29 6.83 22.17
CA ARG A 189 -28.61 5.41 22.19
C ARG A 189 -30.09 5.22 22.54
N PRO A 190 -30.92 4.68 21.63
CA PRO A 190 -32.35 4.54 21.85
C PRO A 190 -32.67 3.79 23.15
N GLY A 191 -33.64 4.30 23.91
CA GLY A 191 -34.05 3.70 25.18
C GLY A 191 -33.12 3.95 26.37
N THR A 192 -32.04 4.73 26.20
CA THR A 192 -31.13 5.14 27.27
C THR A 192 -30.84 6.64 27.22
N LYS A 193 -30.26 7.20 28.29
CA LYS A 193 -29.76 8.59 28.31
C LYS A 193 -28.27 8.68 27.94
N LEU A 194 -27.77 7.78 27.09
CA LEU A 194 -26.35 7.71 26.71
C LEU A 194 -26.16 8.20 25.27
N LEU A 195 -25.03 8.84 25.02
CA LEU A 195 -24.54 9.16 23.69
C LEU A 195 -23.58 8.08 23.20
N VAL A 196 -23.61 7.83 21.90
CA VAL A 196 -22.65 7.02 21.16
C VAL A 196 -21.95 7.94 20.15
N VAL A 197 -20.64 8.07 20.30
CA VAL A 197 -19.78 8.84 19.39
C VAL A 197 -18.94 7.85 18.60
N GLN A 198 -19.02 7.89 17.27
CA GLN A 198 -18.17 7.12 16.39
C GLN A 198 -17.17 8.03 15.68
N ALA A 199 -15.91 7.64 15.68
CA ALA A 199 -14.82 8.43 15.12
C ALA A 199 -13.70 7.55 14.56
N GLN A 200 -13.01 8.08 13.56
CA GLN A 200 -11.80 7.51 12.96
C GLN A 200 -10.58 8.06 13.69
N LEU A 201 -9.81 7.22 14.37
CA LEU A 201 -8.63 7.59 15.16
C LEU A 201 -7.38 6.94 14.57
N PRO A 202 -6.37 7.72 14.12
CA PRO A 202 -5.09 7.14 13.70
C PRO A 202 -4.44 6.34 14.83
N VAL A 203 -3.93 5.14 14.52
CA VAL A 203 -3.38 4.22 15.54
C VAL A 203 -2.23 4.87 16.32
N MET A 204 -1.39 5.66 15.65
CA MET A 204 -0.29 6.41 16.29
C MET A 204 -0.76 7.40 17.36
N GLU A 205 -2.00 7.90 17.23
CA GLU A 205 -2.58 8.85 18.18
C GLU A 205 -3.37 8.15 19.30
N SER A 206 -3.56 6.82 19.20
CA SER A 206 -4.28 6.02 20.20
C SER A 206 -3.46 5.76 21.47
N PHE A 207 -2.14 5.94 21.42
CA PHE A 207 -1.27 5.78 22.58
C PHE A 207 -1.60 6.83 23.67
N GLY A 208 -1.97 6.33 24.85
CA GLY A 208 -2.42 7.15 25.98
C GLY A 208 -3.85 7.68 25.86
N PHE A 209 -4.61 7.24 24.85
CA PHE A 209 -6.01 7.66 24.65
C PHE A 209 -6.91 7.29 25.82
N THR A 210 -6.79 6.07 26.35
CA THR A 210 -7.56 5.59 27.52
C THR A 210 -7.46 6.52 28.71
N THR A 211 -6.23 6.90 29.07
CA THR A 211 -5.94 7.76 30.22
C THR A 211 -6.50 9.16 29.99
N LEU A 212 -6.28 9.72 28.79
CA LEU A 212 -6.78 11.04 28.43
C LEU A 212 -8.31 11.11 28.45
N LEU A 213 -8.98 10.12 27.86
CA LEU A 213 -10.44 10.04 27.82
C LEU A 213 -11.02 9.91 29.24
N SER A 214 -10.41 9.07 30.08
CA SER A 214 -10.84 8.88 31.47
C SER A 214 -10.73 10.19 32.27
N GLN A 215 -9.61 10.92 32.13
CA GLN A 215 -9.41 12.22 32.78
C GLN A 215 -10.43 13.26 32.31
N SER A 216 -10.65 13.37 30.99
CA SER A 216 -11.58 14.34 30.40
C SER A 216 -13.06 14.07 30.73
N THR A 217 -13.40 12.85 31.14
CA THR A 217 -14.80 12.41 31.37
C THR A 217 -15.08 11.99 32.82
N GLY A 218 -14.09 12.10 33.71
CA GLY A 218 -14.19 11.61 35.09
C GLY A 218 -14.46 10.10 35.17
N GLY A 219 -13.95 9.33 34.20
CA GLY A 219 -14.12 7.88 34.10
C GLY A 219 -15.52 7.42 33.65
N LYS A 220 -16.39 8.32 33.21
CA LYS A 220 -17.77 7.98 32.81
C LYS A 220 -17.90 7.43 31.38
N ALA A 221 -16.90 7.63 30.54
CA ALA A 221 -16.90 7.16 29.16
C ALA A 221 -16.26 5.77 29.03
N VAL A 222 -16.89 4.91 28.24
CA VAL A 222 -16.35 3.61 27.83
C VAL A 222 -16.15 3.64 26.32
N PHE A 223 -15.11 3.00 25.82
CA PHE A 223 -14.86 2.95 24.38
C PHE A 223 -14.41 1.58 23.93
N GLN A 224 -14.62 1.30 22.65
CA GLN A 224 -14.06 0.18 21.92
C GLN A 224 -13.37 0.68 20.66
N MET A 225 -12.29 0.00 20.26
CA MET A 225 -11.55 0.31 19.03
C MET A 225 -11.43 -0.97 18.20
N LYS A 226 -11.68 -0.87 16.91
CA LYS A 226 -11.38 -1.93 15.93
C LYS A 226 -10.67 -1.32 14.74
N PHE A 227 -9.77 -2.07 14.12
CA PHE A 227 -9.17 -1.64 12.86
C PHE A 227 -10.29 -1.36 11.84
N SER A 228 -10.21 -0.21 11.18
CA SER A 228 -11.19 0.19 10.17
C SER A 228 -10.59 0.13 8.77
N GLN A 229 -9.49 0.86 8.56
CA GLN A 229 -8.88 1.02 7.24
C GLN A 229 -7.48 1.61 7.33
N TRP A 230 -6.78 1.55 6.21
CA TRP A 230 -5.59 2.35 5.96
C TRP A 230 -5.99 3.68 5.35
N LYS A 231 -5.41 4.79 5.84
CA LYS A 231 -5.66 6.13 5.32
C LYS A 231 -4.35 6.77 4.90
N LEU A 232 -4.38 7.57 3.83
CA LEU A 232 -3.21 8.36 3.43
C LEU A 232 -2.80 9.31 4.56
N MET A 233 -1.53 9.27 4.91
CA MET A 233 -0.95 10.18 5.88
C MET A 233 -0.92 11.61 5.31
N PRO A 234 -1.26 12.64 6.10
CA PRO A 234 -1.21 14.01 5.64
C PRO A 234 0.22 14.44 5.31
N GLY A 235 0.38 15.11 4.16
CA GLY A 235 1.66 15.60 3.64
C GLY A 235 2.38 14.61 2.72
N ASN A 236 3.36 15.14 1.98
CA ASN A 236 4.22 14.35 1.10
C ASN A 236 5.44 13.83 1.89
N PRO A 237 5.67 12.51 1.97
CA PRO A 237 6.78 11.96 2.74
C PRO A 237 8.17 12.31 2.18
N MET A 238 8.26 12.81 0.94
CA MET A 238 9.51 13.26 0.31
C MET A 238 9.76 14.77 0.46
N GLU A 239 8.82 15.51 1.04
CA GLU A 239 8.93 16.96 1.24
C GLU A 239 9.28 17.28 2.69
N GLU A 240 10.42 17.94 2.88
CA GLU A 240 10.94 18.29 4.20
C GLU A 240 9.95 19.16 5.00
N GLY A 241 9.87 18.90 6.30
CA GLY A 241 8.99 19.64 7.21
C GLY A 241 7.55 19.12 7.31
N THR A 242 7.10 18.28 6.38
CA THR A 242 5.76 17.66 6.48
C THR A 242 5.68 16.63 7.61
N TYR A 243 4.46 16.32 8.08
CA TYR A 243 4.25 15.26 9.08
C TYR A 243 4.73 13.90 8.56
N ALA A 244 4.32 13.54 7.34
CA ALA A 244 4.73 12.29 6.69
C ALA A 244 6.25 12.16 6.55
N TYR A 245 6.97 13.25 6.24
CA TYR A 245 8.43 13.25 6.17
C TYR A 245 9.08 12.94 7.53
N ARG A 246 8.59 13.56 8.61
CA ARG A 246 9.11 13.29 9.97
C ARG A 246 8.89 11.84 10.37
N VAL A 247 7.71 11.29 10.12
CA VAL A 247 7.42 9.87 10.40
C VAL A 247 8.29 8.94 9.55
N LEU A 248 8.50 9.29 8.27
CA LEU A 248 9.37 8.54 7.38
C LEU A 248 10.79 8.44 7.94
N LEU A 249 11.41 9.58 8.29
CA LEU A 249 12.77 9.61 8.82
C LEU A 249 12.91 8.85 10.13
N GLN A 250 11.94 8.99 11.04
CA GLN A 250 11.93 8.22 12.30
C GLN A 250 11.86 6.72 12.04
N THR A 251 11.01 6.30 11.10
CA THR A 251 10.88 4.88 10.71
C THR A 251 12.18 4.36 10.10
N ARG A 252 12.80 5.13 9.20
CA ARG A 252 14.10 4.78 8.58
C ARG A 252 15.19 4.65 9.64
N LYS A 253 15.30 5.61 10.55
CA LYS A 253 16.26 5.57 11.67
C LYS A 253 16.05 4.36 12.57
N TRP A 254 14.80 4.07 12.94
CA TRP A 254 14.47 2.90 13.75
C TRP A 254 14.87 1.57 13.08
N LYS A 255 14.72 1.50 11.75
CA LYS A 255 15.13 0.33 10.95
C LYS A 255 16.62 0.30 10.58
N GLY A 256 17.40 1.32 10.94
CA GLY A 256 18.81 1.42 10.54
C GLY A 256 19.03 1.68 9.05
N LEU A 257 18.05 2.26 8.37
CA LEU A 257 18.17 2.70 6.96
C LEU A 257 18.91 4.03 6.88
N LYS A 258 19.49 4.33 5.71
CA LYS A 258 20.15 5.63 5.46
C LYS A 258 19.16 6.78 5.69
N GLU A 259 19.59 7.84 6.36
CA GLU A 259 18.72 9.02 6.58
C GLU A 259 18.42 9.75 5.27
N GLU A 260 19.36 9.75 4.33
CA GLU A 260 19.16 10.22 2.97
C GLU A 260 18.07 9.39 2.27
N LEU A 261 17.10 10.10 1.70
CA LEU A 261 16.02 9.48 0.94
C LEU A 261 16.56 9.00 -0.42
N PRO A 262 16.14 7.80 -0.86
CA PRO A 262 16.52 7.31 -2.17
C PRO A 262 15.94 8.21 -3.26
N VAL A 263 16.75 8.50 -4.27
CA VAL A 263 16.33 9.31 -5.44
C VAL A 263 16.16 8.43 -6.66
N PHE A 264 15.33 8.89 -7.61
CA PHE A 264 15.03 8.13 -8.83
C PHE A 264 16.29 7.68 -9.58
N SER A 265 17.33 8.52 -9.60
CA SER A 265 18.61 8.25 -10.25
C SER A 265 19.40 7.09 -9.63
N ASP A 266 19.13 6.70 -8.38
CA ASP A 266 19.82 5.59 -7.72
C ASP A 266 19.46 4.23 -8.35
N TYR A 267 18.26 4.15 -8.95
CA TYR A 267 17.72 2.93 -9.53
C TYR A 267 17.76 2.93 -11.06
N CYS A 268 17.87 4.10 -11.68
CA CYS A 268 18.07 4.24 -13.11
C CYS A 268 19.45 3.79 -13.55
N ASP A 269 19.57 3.37 -14.81
CA ASP A 269 20.88 3.12 -15.40
C ASP A 269 21.53 4.44 -15.76
N LYS A 270 22.82 4.56 -15.44
CA LYS A 270 23.65 5.62 -15.99
C LYS A 270 23.90 5.28 -17.46
N LEU A 271 23.47 6.17 -18.36
CA LEU A 271 23.73 6.06 -19.80
C LEU A 271 25.20 6.26 -20.11
#